data_AF-A0A1F3WWJ8-F1
#
_entry.id   AF-A0A1F3WWJ8-F1
#
_cell.length_a   1.000
_cell.length_b   1.000
_cell.length_c   1.000
_cell.angle_alpha   90.00
_cell.angle_beta   90.00
_cell.angle_gamma   90.00
#
_symmetry.space_group_name_H-M   'P 1'
#
loop_
_entity.id
_entity.type
_entity.pdbx_description
1 polymer ?
#
loop_
_entity_poly.entity_id
_entity_poly.type
_entity_poly.pdbx_seq_one_letter_code
_entity_poly.pdbx_strand_id
1 'polypeptide(L)'
;MLVMHSLPAPAQLDTAEQRNKSISGAAYRASTNAATYSHLSSLFTGEYSYATTKFERSWLTFELSDFLLHSSHVSLEALDYLLLAIRDTYGDVQIDAVIHTDPEEGWTKPVFIVHSGMEDFDELMDVEDSFFIKANSDSNLHAILPFVIVSQA
;
A
#
# COMPACT_ATOMS: atom_id res chain seq x y z
N MET A 1 -23.97 -52.68 5.38
CA MET A 1 -24.74 -51.42 5.21
C MET A 1 -23.94 -50.32 5.86
N LEU A 2 -23.31 -49.44 5.07
CA LEU A 2 -22.65 -48.24 5.58
C LEU A 2 -23.67 -47.10 5.53
N VAL A 3 -23.95 -46.49 6.68
CA VAL A 3 -24.81 -45.29 6.78
C VAL A 3 -23.96 -44.08 6.43
N MET A 4 -24.26 -43.41 5.31
CA MET A 4 -23.66 -42.11 4.99
C MET A 4 -24.39 -41.02 5.77
N HIS A 5 -23.70 -40.37 6.71
CA HIS A 5 -24.16 -39.13 7.31
C HIS A 5 -23.74 -37.96 6.42
N SER A 6 -24.72 -37.26 5.85
CA SER A 6 -24.51 -35.98 5.17
C SER A 6 -24.10 -34.92 6.19
N LEU A 7 -23.01 -34.21 5.91
CA LEU A 7 -22.61 -33.02 6.67
C LEU A 7 -23.71 -31.94 6.54
N PRO A 8 -24.03 -31.20 7.62
CA PRO A 8 -24.96 -30.08 7.51
C PRO A 8 -24.36 -28.98 6.63
N ALA A 9 -25.21 -28.31 5.85
CA ALA A 9 -24.81 -27.17 5.04
C ALA A 9 -24.12 -26.11 5.92
N PRO A 10 -23.07 -25.44 5.43
CA PRO A 10 -22.42 -24.39 6.20
C PRO A 10 -23.45 -23.32 6.55
N ALA A 11 -23.49 -22.95 7.83
CA ALA A 11 -24.36 -21.89 8.31
C ALA A 11 -24.05 -20.60 7.52
N GLN A 12 -24.99 -20.19 6.67
CA GLN A 12 -24.94 -18.86 6.07
C GLN A 12 -25.15 -17.86 7.21
N LEU A 13 -24.05 -17.26 7.65
CA LEU A 13 -24.10 -16.10 8.55
C LEU A 13 -24.94 -15.02 7.86
N ASP A 14 -25.89 -14.50 8.63
CA ASP A 14 -26.84 -13.50 8.16
C ASP A 14 -26.06 -12.28 7.63
N THR A 15 -26.42 -11.77 6.46
CA THR A 15 -25.71 -10.67 5.77
C THR A 15 -25.63 -9.41 6.64
N ALA A 16 -26.55 -9.28 7.60
CA ALA A 16 -26.55 -8.24 8.62
C ALA A 16 -25.48 -8.44 9.71
N GLU A 17 -25.18 -9.68 10.12
CA GLU A 17 -24.09 -9.98 11.06
C GLU A 17 -22.71 -9.80 10.43
N GLN A 18 -22.55 -10.13 9.15
CA GLN A 18 -21.32 -9.82 8.40
C GLN A 18 -21.12 -8.31 8.22
N ARG A 19 -22.19 -7.55 7.90
CA ARG A 19 -22.12 -6.08 7.83
C ARG A 19 -21.84 -5.44 9.19
N ASN A 20 -22.43 -5.94 10.26
CA ASN A 20 -22.20 -5.40 11.60
C ASN A 20 -20.79 -5.69 12.14
N LYS A 21 -20.16 -6.83 11.82
CA LYS A 21 -18.73 -7.06 12.11
C LYS A 21 -17.80 -6.12 11.33
N SER A 22 -18.18 -5.75 10.12
CA SER A 22 -17.40 -4.81 9.29
C SER A 22 -17.45 -3.37 9.81
N ILE A 23 -18.62 -2.91 10.30
CA ILE A 23 -18.82 -1.54 10.80
C ILE A 23 -18.27 -1.37 12.24
N SER A 24 -18.40 -2.39 13.09
CA SER A 24 -17.90 -2.34 14.49
C SER A 24 -16.38 -2.54 14.60
N GLY A 25 -15.75 -3.23 13.64
CA GLY A 25 -14.29 -3.26 13.50
C GLY A 25 -13.70 -1.94 12.97
N ALA A 26 -14.41 -1.25 12.08
CA ALA A 26 -13.99 0.04 11.52
C ALA A 26 -14.02 1.18 12.56
N ALA A 27 -15.02 1.21 13.46
CA ALA A 27 -15.09 2.20 14.53
C ALA A 27 -14.06 1.97 15.66
N TYR A 28 -13.65 0.72 15.91
CA TYR A 28 -12.62 0.38 16.90
C TYR A 28 -11.19 0.61 16.38
N ARG A 29 -10.96 0.49 15.06
CA ARG A 29 -9.68 0.86 14.39
C ARG A 29 -9.54 2.36 14.13
N ALA A 30 -10.65 3.10 14.05
CA ALA A 30 -10.67 4.55 13.79
C ALA A 30 -10.11 5.42 14.93
N SER A 31 -10.02 4.93 16.18
CA SER A 31 -9.52 5.72 17.32
C SER A 31 -8.02 5.55 17.58
N THR A 32 -7.41 4.45 17.15
CA THR A 32 -6.02 4.10 17.51
C THR A 32 -4.96 4.58 16.53
N ASN A 33 -5.31 5.11 15.34
CA ASN A 33 -4.29 5.62 14.40
C ASN A 33 -4.71 6.85 13.58
N ALA A 34 -5.54 7.73 14.16
CA ALA A 34 -6.02 8.95 13.50
C ALA A 34 -4.88 9.85 12.99
N ALA A 35 -3.73 9.86 13.67
CA ALA A 35 -2.53 10.58 13.24
C ALA A 35 -1.94 9.98 11.96
N THR A 36 -1.75 8.66 11.90
CA THR A 36 -1.27 7.96 10.68
C THR A 36 -2.24 8.13 9.52
N TYR A 37 -3.54 7.98 9.77
CA TYR A 37 -4.55 8.21 8.74
C TYR A 37 -4.52 9.66 8.24
N SER A 38 -4.42 10.64 9.14
CA SER A 38 -4.32 12.05 8.76
C SER A 38 -3.04 12.34 7.97
N HIS A 39 -1.92 11.72 8.33
CA HIS A 39 -0.64 11.90 7.65
C HIS A 39 -0.67 11.28 6.25
N LEU A 40 -1.08 10.01 6.13
CA LEU A 40 -1.29 9.35 4.84
C LEU A 40 -2.29 10.12 3.97
N SER A 41 -3.40 10.58 4.56
CA SER A 41 -4.35 11.42 3.84
C SER A 41 -3.70 12.69 3.32
N SER A 42 -2.73 13.28 4.03
CA SER A 42 -2.03 14.48 3.58
C SER A 42 -1.04 14.20 2.45
N LEU A 43 -0.32 13.06 2.51
CA LEU A 43 0.60 12.62 1.46
C LEU A 43 -0.14 12.44 0.14
N PHE A 44 -1.27 11.73 0.16
CA PHE A 44 -2.04 11.44 -1.04
C PHE A 44 -3.11 12.50 -1.35
N THR A 45 -3.07 13.67 -0.70
CA THR A 45 -3.79 14.87 -1.16
C THR A 45 -2.82 15.83 -1.83
N GLY A 46 -2.95 16.03 -3.15
CA GLY A 46 -2.08 16.95 -3.89
C GLY A 46 -1.02 16.22 -4.72
N GLU A 47 0.25 16.59 -4.54
CA GLU A 47 1.41 16.28 -5.43
C GLU A 47 1.67 14.77 -5.66
N TYR A 48 1.33 13.89 -4.71
CA TYR A 48 1.68 12.45 -4.75
C TYR A 48 0.52 11.51 -5.06
N SER A 49 -0.51 11.92 -5.81
CA SER A 49 -1.65 11.03 -6.05
C SER A 49 -2.27 11.20 -7.43
N TYR A 50 -2.17 10.16 -8.25
CA TYR A 50 -2.98 10.01 -9.46
C TYR A 50 -4.45 9.65 -9.14
N ALA A 51 -4.77 9.21 -7.92
CA ALA A 51 -6.15 8.97 -7.50
C ALA A 51 -7.00 10.26 -7.62
N THR A 52 -7.81 10.32 -8.67
CA THR A 52 -8.48 11.55 -9.10
C THR A 52 -9.69 11.90 -8.22
N THR A 53 -10.33 10.90 -7.62
CA THR A 53 -11.53 11.10 -6.80
C THR A 53 -11.24 11.12 -5.30
N LYS A 54 -12.08 11.84 -4.55
CA LYS A 54 -12.03 11.83 -3.07
C LYS A 54 -12.22 10.42 -2.50
N PHE A 55 -13.04 9.59 -3.17
CA PHE A 55 -13.32 8.23 -2.74
C PHE A 55 -12.08 7.34 -2.86
N GLU A 56 -11.42 7.32 -4.01
CA GLU A 56 -10.18 6.54 -4.24
C GLU A 56 -9.08 6.93 -3.24
N ARG A 57 -8.87 8.23 -3.01
CA ARG A 57 -7.90 8.71 -2.01
C ARG A 57 -8.23 8.22 -0.59
N SER A 58 -9.51 8.25 -0.22
CA SER A 58 -9.94 7.82 1.12
C SER A 58 -9.78 6.30 1.28
N TRP A 59 -10.08 5.54 0.23
CA TRP A 59 -9.88 4.11 0.19
C TRP A 59 -8.40 3.73 0.30
N LEU A 60 -7.53 4.35 -0.50
CA LEU A 60 -6.09 4.13 -0.43
C LEU A 60 -5.51 4.47 0.94
N THR A 61 -5.91 5.61 1.51
CA THR A 61 -5.48 6.02 2.87
C THR A 61 -5.86 4.97 3.91
N PHE A 62 -7.08 4.41 3.80
CA PHE A 62 -7.54 3.34 4.67
C PHE A 62 -6.71 2.06 4.51
N GLU A 63 -6.51 1.60 3.28
CA GLU A 63 -5.75 0.38 2.97
C GLU A 63 -4.29 0.48 3.43
N LEU A 64 -3.61 1.60 3.18
CA LEU A 64 -2.25 1.83 3.68
C LEU A 64 -2.20 1.92 5.21
N SER A 65 -3.18 2.56 5.84
CA SER A 65 -3.27 2.64 7.30
C SER A 65 -3.41 1.25 7.92
N ASP A 66 -4.26 0.39 7.33
CA ASP A 66 -4.46 -0.98 7.79
C ASP A 66 -3.21 -1.83 7.55
N PHE A 67 -2.56 -1.70 6.40
CA PHE A 67 -1.27 -2.36 6.13
C PHE A 67 -0.22 -1.99 7.18
N LEU A 68 -0.01 -0.70 7.45
CA LEU A 68 0.98 -0.24 8.43
C LEU A 68 0.66 -0.69 9.86
N LEU A 69 -0.61 -0.86 10.21
CA LEU A 69 -1.02 -1.37 11.52
C LEU A 69 -0.60 -2.84 11.72
N HIS A 70 -0.58 -3.62 10.63
CA HIS A 70 -0.29 -5.06 10.67
C HIS A 70 1.13 -5.41 10.19
N SER A 71 1.88 -4.43 9.65
CA SER A 71 3.25 -4.63 9.18
C SER A 71 4.25 -4.53 10.33
N SER A 72 5.13 -5.52 10.45
CA SER A 72 6.30 -5.47 11.35
C SER A 72 7.54 -4.89 10.68
N HIS A 73 7.47 -4.61 9.38
CA HIS A 73 8.65 -4.30 8.56
C HIS A 73 8.62 -2.90 7.94
N VAL A 74 7.43 -2.33 7.74
CA VAL A 74 7.25 -1.02 7.14
C VAL A 74 6.51 -0.13 8.13
N SER A 75 7.17 0.93 8.59
CA SER A 75 6.57 1.98 9.41
C SER A 75 6.11 3.16 8.53
N LEU A 76 5.34 4.08 9.12
CA LEU A 76 4.98 5.33 8.47
C LEU A 76 6.22 6.17 8.10
N GLU A 77 7.20 6.24 8.99
CA GLU A 77 8.46 6.95 8.76
C GLU A 77 9.28 6.33 7.62
N ALA A 78 9.31 4.99 7.56
CA ALA A 78 9.93 4.27 6.45
C ALA A 78 9.25 4.61 5.12
N LEU A 79 7.93 4.68 5.10
CA LEU A 79 7.17 5.06 3.92
C LEU A 79 7.45 6.50 3.50
N ASP A 80 7.47 7.45 4.43
CA ASP A 80 7.84 8.85 4.15
C ASP A 80 9.23 8.94 3.53
N TYR A 81 10.19 8.20 4.08
CA TYR A 81 11.55 8.17 3.58
C TYR A 81 11.63 7.62 2.16
N LEU A 82 10.86 6.57 1.85
CA LEU A 82 10.76 6.01 0.50
C LEU A 82 10.22 7.04 -0.50
N LEU A 83 9.10 7.70 -0.17
CA LEU A 83 8.48 8.70 -1.05
C LEU A 83 9.40 9.90 -1.29
N LEU A 84 10.12 10.34 -0.26
CA LEU A 84 11.14 11.38 -0.39
C LEU A 84 12.29 10.93 -1.30
N ALA A 85 12.80 9.71 -1.13
CA ALA A 85 13.88 9.18 -1.95
C ALA A 85 13.49 9.04 -3.43
N ILE A 86 12.23 8.66 -3.71
CA ILE A 86 11.69 8.66 -5.08
C ILE A 86 11.71 10.08 -5.64
N ARG A 87 11.19 11.07 -4.91
CA ARG A 87 11.18 12.48 -5.37
C ARG A 87 12.59 13.04 -5.60
N ASP A 88 13.53 12.72 -4.72
CA ASP A 88 14.93 13.14 -4.86
C ASP A 88 15.58 12.58 -6.14
N THR A 89 15.10 11.43 -6.61
CA THR A 89 15.71 10.72 -7.75
C THR A 89 15.01 11.06 -9.07
N TYR A 90 13.68 11.01 -9.08
CA TYR A 90 12.87 11.22 -10.28
C TYR A 90 12.43 12.68 -10.46
N GLY A 91 12.61 13.54 -9.45
CA GLY A 91 12.15 14.92 -9.45
C GLY A 91 10.71 15.07 -8.97
N ASP A 92 10.04 16.14 -9.42
CA ASP A 92 8.66 16.45 -9.06
C ASP A 92 7.69 15.56 -9.85
N VAL A 93 7.54 14.31 -9.39
CA VAL A 93 6.76 13.26 -10.05
C VAL A 93 5.46 12.96 -9.31
N GLN A 94 4.45 12.53 -10.08
CA GLN A 94 3.25 11.96 -9.48
C GLN A 94 3.53 10.50 -9.10
N ILE A 95 3.00 10.09 -7.95
CA ILE A 95 3.08 8.72 -7.47
C ILE A 95 1.65 8.20 -7.32
N ASP A 96 1.37 7.00 -7.78
CA ASP A 96 0.18 6.26 -7.40
C ASP A 96 0.56 5.16 -6.41
N ALA A 97 -0.37 4.77 -5.54
CA ALA A 97 -0.13 3.69 -4.60
C ALA A 97 -1.32 2.72 -4.56
N VAL A 98 -1.02 1.43 -4.46
CA VAL A 98 -2.01 0.38 -4.31
C VAL A 98 -1.50 -0.72 -3.40
N ILE A 99 -2.38 -1.33 -2.62
CA ILE A 99 -2.06 -2.57 -1.92
C ILE A 99 -2.29 -3.74 -2.88
N HIS A 100 -1.23 -4.47 -3.21
CA HIS A 100 -1.29 -5.68 -4.01
C HIS A 100 -1.11 -6.92 -3.13
N THR A 101 -1.92 -7.95 -3.37
CA THR A 101 -1.77 -9.26 -2.74
C THR A 101 -1.51 -10.28 -3.83
N ASP A 102 -0.35 -10.92 -3.76
CA ASP A 102 -0.02 -12.05 -4.62
C ASP A 102 -0.54 -13.35 -3.97
N PRO A 103 -1.55 -14.01 -4.55
CA PRO A 103 -2.12 -15.23 -3.98
C PRO A 103 -1.23 -16.46 -4.15
N GLU A 104 -0.30 -16.45 -5.10
CA GLU A 104 0.60 -17.58 -5.38
C GLU A 104 1.80 -17.56 -4.42
N GLU A 105 2.36 -16.37 -4.21
CA GLU A 105 3.50 -16.17 -3.32
C GLU A 105 3.09 -15.85 -1.87
N GLY A 106 1.81 -15.53 -1.64
CA GLY A 106 1.23 -15.36 -0.31
C GLY A 106 1.67 -14.08 0.42
N TRP A 107 2.11 -13.06 -0.31
CA TRP A 107 2.48 -11.76 0.27
C TRP A 107 1.48 -10.66 -0.09
N THR A 108 1.40 -9.65 0.78
CA THR A 108 0.70 -8.40 0.55
C THR A 108 1.70 -7.26 0.70
N LYS A 109 1.82 -6.40 -0.31
CA LYS A 109 2.77 -5.28 -0.33
C LYS A 109 2.13 -4.01 -0.90
N PRO A 110 2.53 -2.83 -0.42
CA PRO A 110 2.24 -1.59 -1.12
C PRO A 110 3.11 -1.52 -2.38
N VAL A 111 2.47 -1.12 -3.48
CA VAL A 111 3.08 -0.86 -4.78
C VAL A 111 2.99 0.64 -5.03
N PHE A 112 4.14 1.27 -5.28
CA PHE A 112 4.27 2.68 -5.63
C PHE A 112 4.59 2.78 -7.11
N ILE A 113 3.71 3.42 -7.87
CA ILE A 113 3.84 3.60 -9.31
C ILE A 113 4.26 5.03 -9.56
N VAL A 114 5.46 5.22 -10.11
CA VAL A 114 6.05 6.53 -10.41
C VAL A 114 5.66 6.92 -11.83
N HIS A 115 5.08 8.11 -11.96
CA HIS A 115 4.73 8.72 -13.25
C HIS A 115 5.71 9.86 -13.54
N SER A 116 6.90 9.52 -14.06
CA SER A 116 7.96 10.52 -14.34
C SER A 116 7.70 11.36 -15.58
N GLY A 117 6.89 10.87 -16.53
CA GLY A 117 6.68 11.52 -17.82
C GLY A 117 7.91 11.52 -18.73
N MET A 118 8.95 10.75 -18.39
CA MET A 118 10.13 10.55 -19.24
C MET A 118 9.73 9.68 -20.45
N GLU A 119 9.95 10.23 -21.65
CA GLU A 119 9.68 9.51 -22.92
C GLU A 119 10.89 8.73 -23.42
N ASP A 120 12.10 9.12 -23.01
CA ASP A 120 13.34 8.43 -23.37
C ASP A 120 13.58 7.25 -22.43
N PHE A 121 13.59 6.04 -23.02
CA PHE A 121 13.78 4.80 -22.27
C PHE A 121 15.18 4.67 -21.67
N ASP A 122 16.20 5.17 -22.36
CA ASP A 122 17.58 5.08 -21.87
C ASP A 122 17.75 6.01 -20.65
N GLU A 123 17.19 7.22 -20.71
CA GLU A 123 17.17 8.16 -19.58
C GLU A 123 16.40 7.58 -18.39
N LEU A 124 15.26 6.94 -18.65
CA LEU A 124 14.46 6.30 -17.61
C LEU A 124 15.24 5.18 -16.90
N MET A 125 15.90 4.30 -17.66
CA MET A 125 16.71 3.24 -17.07
C MET A 125 17.88 3.80 -16.24
N ASP A 126 18.55 4.84 -16.71
CA ASP A 126 19.65 5.47 -15.98
C ASP A 126 19.19 6.05 -14.63
N VAL A 127 17.98 6.63 -14.58
CA VAL A 127 17.38 7.17 -13.35
C VAL A 127 16.95 6.03 -12.41
N GLU A 128 16.35 4.97 -12.94
CA GLU A 128 15.95 3.79 -12.17
C GLU A 128 17.16 3.08 -11.55
N ASP A 129 18.21 2.86 -12.34
CA ASP A 129 19.47 2.29 -11.86
C ASP A 129 20.07 3.19 -10.76
N SER A 130 20.04 4.51 -10.95
CA SER A 130 20.51 5.46 -9.93
C SER A 130 19.72 5.35 -8.63
N PHE A 131 18.39 5.16 -8.69
CA PHE A 131 17.55 4.94 -7.52
C PHE A 131 17.94 3.67 -6.77
N PHE A 132 18.05 2.53 -7.47
CA PHE A 132 18.35 1.25 -6.83
C PHE A 132 19.80 1.15 -6.34
N ILE A 133 20.76 1.78 -7.03
CA ILE A 133 22.14 1.91 -6.54
C ILE A 133 22.17 2.71 -5.25
N LYS A 134 21.51 3.87 -5.20
CA LYS A 134 21.39 4.68 -3.98
C LYS A 134 20.73 3.87 -2.86
N ALA A 135 19.62 3.21 -3.16
CA ALA A 135 18.87 2.42 -2.19
C ALA A 135 19.67 1.24 -1.61
N ASN A 136 20.59 0.66 -2.38
CA ASN A 136 21.46 -0.40 -1.88
C ASN A 136 22.57 0.12 -0.95
N SER A 137 22.92 1.41 -1.06
CA SER A 137 23.88 2.08 -0.17
C SER A 137 23.23 2.75 1.06
N ASP A 138 21.91 2.92 1.03
CA ASP A 138 21.11 3.55 2.08
C ASP A 138 20.49 2.48 2.98
N SER A 139 20.89 2.43 4.25
CA SER A 139 20.43 1.39 5.18
C SER A 139 18.92 1.42 5.43
N ASN A 140 18.28 2.59 5.33
CA ASN A 140 16.84 2.72 5.52
C ASN A 140 16.11 2.16 4.30
N LEU A 141 16.48 2.58 3.08
CA LEU A 141 15.85 2.05 1.86
C LEU A 141 16.12 0.56 1.70
N HIS A 142 17.34 0.10 1.97
CA HIS A 142 17.70 -1.31 1.90
C HIS A 142 16.84 -2.18 2.82
N ALA A 143 16.45 -1.67 3.99
CA ALA A 143 15.57 -2.37 4.92
C ALA A 143 14.10 -2.42 4.46
N ILE A 144 13.67 -1.44 3.64
CA ILE A 144 12.26 -1.25 3.26
C ILE A 144 11.94 -1.92 1.92
N LEU A 145 12.86 -1.84 0.94
CA LEU A 145 12.64 -2.34 -0.42
C LEU A 145 12.18 -3.80 -0.54
N PRO A 146 12.57 -4.74 0.34
CA PRO A 146 12.03 -6.11 0.28
C PRO A 146 10.50 -6.20 0.53
N PHE A 147 9.92 -5.19 1.18
CA PHE A 147 8.53 -5.18 1.67
C PHE A 147 7.61 -4.24 0.89
N VAL A 148 8.13 -3.56 -0.12
CA VAL A 148 7.38 -2.66 -1.00
C VAL A 148 7.72 -3.00 -2.45
N ILE A 149 6.94 -2.49 -3.39
CA ILE A 149 7.28 -2.52 -4.80
C ILE A 149 7.32 -1.07 -5.28
N VAL A 150 8.37 -0.69 -5.99
CA VAL A 150 8.46 0.58 -6.72
C VAL A 150 8.50 0.21 -8.19
N SER A 151 7.58 0.78 -8.96
CA SER A 151 7.45 0.55 -10.40
C SER A 151 7.32 1.89 -11.11
N GLN A 152 7.77 1.95 -12.36
CA GLN A 152 7.49 3.07 -13.25
C GLN A 152 6.23 2.77 -14.11
N ALA A 153 5.50 3.82 -14.49
CA ALA A 153 4.44 3.80 -15.51
C ALA A 153 4.83 4.55 -16.79
#